data_AF-A0A920SYZ1-F1
#
_entry.id   AF-A0A920SYZ1-F1
#
_cell.length_a   1.000
_cell.length_b   1.000
_cell.length_c   1.000
_cell.angle_alpha   90.00
_cell.angle_beta   90.00
_cell.angle_gamma   90.00
#
_symmetry.space_group_name_H-M   'P 1'
#
loop_
_entity.id
_entity.type
_entity.pdbx_description
1 polymer ?
#
loop_
_entity_poly.entity_id
_entity_poly.type
_entity_poly.pdbx_seq_one_letter_code
_entity_poly.pdbx_strand_id
1 'polypeptide(L)'
;MWRPDDFWWWWNSSRITNSYDAGGNGLDFTIQEFPYFSFLLGDLHPHLMPIPFVLTGLTVITSLFMANRFLSFRSLKTNLSSVLLISLAIGSSGFINFWDIGLLLLFTSFLLVAGWVGIRSYNLGSLWKYGSPILVIWIIGIVIFSPFYLGTAESQVQWPPIAPVEHGSRLIHFASIWSILLIIAAPVVLLVSFKFVRVVWAKFRRVTTLSHGEKNPLLAACMVDRTHVGCHSVVFMGIHTHSIQ
;
A
#
# COMPACT_ATOMS: atom_id res chain seq x y z
N MET A 1 16.15 38.31 -9.21
CA MET A 1 16.14 37.03 -8.47
C MET A 1 17.47 36.93 -7.75
N TRP A 2 17.48 36.90 -6.41
CA TRP A 2 18.71 36.79 -5.62
C TRP A 2 19.18 35.33 -5.62
N ARG A 3 20.47 35.10 -5.87
CA ARG A 3 21.13 33.79 -5.74
C ARG A 3 22.51 33.99 -5.09
N PRO A 4 23.04 33.01 -4.36
CA PRO A 4 24.42 33.08 -3.86
C PRO A 4 25.41 33.07 -5.03
N ASP A 5 26.37 33.99 -5.03
CA ASP A 5 27.45 34.07 -6.04
C ASP A 5 28.80 33.57 -5.50
N ASP A 6 28.88 33.21 -4.21
CA ASP A 6 30.10 32.74 -3.56
C ASP A 6 30.54 31.38 -4.11
N PHE A 7 31.85 31.22 -4.29
CA PHE A 7 32.43 29.91 -4.61
C PHE A 7 32.07 28.91 -3.50
N TRP A 8 31.53 27.75 -3.87
CA TRP A 8 31.15 26.68 -2.94
C TRP A 8 29.98 27.02 -1.99
N TRP A 9 29.13 27.99 -2.35
CA TRP A 9 27.95 28.40 -1.56
C TRP A 9 27.07 27.22 -1.09
N TRP A 10 26.95 26.19 -1.91
CA TRP A 10 26.14 25.01 -1.62
C TRP A 10 26.73 24.12 -0.53
N TRP A 11 28.06 24.09 -0.39
CA TRP A 11 28.74 23.36 0.67
C TRP A 11 28.62 24.10 2.01
N ASN A 12 28.64 25.43 1.99
CA ASN A 12 28.35 26.22 3.19
C ASN A 12 26.88 26.06 3.62
N SER A 13 25.97 25.84 2.67
CA SER A 13 24.55 25.62 2.94
C SER A 13 24.26 24.31 3.68
N SER A 14 25.15 23.32 3.66
CA SER A 14 25.00 22.11 4.49
C SER A 14 25.50 22.29 5.93
N ARG A 15 26.09 23.44 6.28
CA ARG A 15 26.70 23.69 7.60
C ARG A 15 25.98 24.76 8.40
N ILE A 16 24.64 24.67 8.44
CA ILE A 16 23.77 25.65 9.13
C ILE A 16 23.74 25.42 10.64
N THR A 17 23.87 24.18 11.09
CA THR A 17 23.85 23.82 12.52
C THR A 17 25.27 23.55 13.01
N ASN A 18 25.65 24.18 14.12
CA ASN A 18 26.91 23.94 14.81
C ASN A 18 26.62 23.61 16.28
N SER A 19 27.33 22.62 16.81
CA SER A 19 27.28 22.31 18.25
C SER A 19 28.28 23.18 18.99
N TYR A 20 27.88 23.80 20.10
CA TYR A 20 28.74 24.68 20.88
C TYR A 20 29.03 24.11 22.27
N ASP A 21 30.23 24.33 22.79
CA ASP A 21 30.54 24.05 24.20
C ASP A 21 29.92 25.11 25.14
N ALA A 22 30.07 24.91 26.45
CA ALA A 22 29.62 25.87 27.45
C ALA A 22 30.33 27.24 27.39
N GLY A 23 31.48 27.32 26.72
CA GLY A 23 32.24 28.55 26.46
C GLY A 23 31.88 29.24 25.14
N GLY A 24 30.94 28.69 24.36
CA GLY A 24 30.54 29.22 23.06
C GLY A 24 31.49 28.88 21.91
N ASN A 25 32.43 27.95 22.09
CA ASN A 25 33.30 27.47 21.01
C ASN A 25 32.54 26.44 20.15
N GLY A 26 32.63 26.59 18.83
CA GLY A 26 32.06 25.62 17.89
C GLY A 26 32.83 24.30 17.96
N LEU A 27 32.14 23.24 18.35
CA LEU A 27 32.66 21.89 18.51
C LEU A 27 32.51 21.05 17.24
N ASP A 28 31.37 21.16 16.55
CA ASP A 28 31.09 20.33 15.38
C ASP A 28 30.21 21.06 14.35
N PHE A 29 30.79 21.30 13.17
CA PHE A 29 30.10 21.75 11.97
C PHE A 29 29.56 20.54 11.21
N THR A 30 28.50 19.92 11.74
CA THR A 30 27.88 18.73 11.17
C THR A 30 27.32 19.04 9.78
N ILE A 31 27.56 18.15 8.82
CA ILE A 31 26.98 18.23 7.48
C ILE A 31 25.52 17.82 7.57
N GLN A 32 24.64 18.75 7.22
CA GLN A 32 23.20 18.52 7.12
C GLN A 32 22.84 18.26 5.66
N GLU A 33 22.51 17.00 5.37
CA GLU A 33 21.99 16.58 4.06
C GLU A 33 20.53 17.03 3.93
N PHE A 34 20.32 18.26 3.47
CA PHE A 34 18.99 18.69 3.09
C PHE A 34 18.48 17.87 1.89
N PRO A 35 17.17 17.74 1.67
CA PRO A 35 16.61 16.79 0.68
C PRO A 35 17.13 16.90 -0.76
N TYR A 36 17.68 18.05 -1.16
CA TYR A 36 18.25 18.28 -2.49
C TYR A 36 19.78 18.10 -2.55
N PHE A 37 20.44 17.92 -1.42
CA PHE A 37 21.90 17.89 -1.29
C PHE A 37 22.55 16.81 -2.17
N SER A 38 22.04 15.59 -2.10
CA SER A 38 22.55 14.45 -2.86
C SER A 38 22.38 14.61 -4.38
N PHE A 39 21.29 15.27 -4.82
CA PHE A 39 21.11 15.61 -6.24
C PHE A 39 22.09 16.66 -6.73
N LEU A 40 22.44 17.61 -5.87
CA LEU A 40 23.39 18.67 -6.19
C LEU A 40 24.82 18.14 -6.30
N LEU A 41 25.19 17.19 -5.43
CA LEU A 41 26.50 16.53 -5.44
C LEU A 41 26.60 15.40 -6.47
N GLY A 42 25.47 14.78 -6.83
CA GLY A 42 25.46 13.60 -7.70
C GLY A 42 26.02 12.35 -7.02
N ASP A 43 25.86 12.24 -5.70
CA ASP A 43 26.34 11.09 -4.95
C ASP A 43 25.31 9.95 -4.90
N LEU A 44 25.82 8.73 -4.72
CA LEU A 44 25.01 7.50 -4.77
C LEU A 44 24.48 7.15 -3.38
N HIS A 45 23.59 8.00 -2.86
CA HIS A 45 22.97 7.76 -1.57
C HIS A 45 21.95 6.59 -1.60
N PRO A 46 21.92 5.71 -0.58
CA PRO A 46 20.98 4.58 -0.52
C PRO A 46 19.51 4.97 -0.57
N HIS A 47 19.15 6.22 -0.24
CA HIS A 47 17.77 6.70 -0.35
C HIS A 47 17.43 7.27 -1.75
N LEU A 48 18.43 7.56 -2.59
CA LEU A 48 18.25 8.01 -3.98
C LEU A 48 18.41 6.88 -5.01
N MET A 49 19.38 5.99 -4.79
CA MET A 49 19.63 4.83 -5.65
C MET A 49 18.39 3.97 -5.96
N PRO A 50 17.42 3.75 -5.03
CA PRO A 50 16.29 2.88 -5.31
C PRO A 50 15.18 3.57 -6.12
N ILE A 51 15.18 4.90 -6.26
CA ILE A 51 14.16 5.66 -7.00
C ILE A 51 13.84 5.05 -8.39
N PRO A 52 14.82 4.79 -9.29
CA PRO A 52 14.53 4.19 -10.60
C PRO A 52 13.88 2.80 -10.48
N PHE A 53 14.26 2.00 -9.48
CA PHE A 53 13.72 0.66 -9.27
C PHE A 53 12.29 0.71 -8.73
N VAL A 54 12.05 1.54 -7.71
CA VAL A 54 10.71 1.75 -7.14
C VAL A 54 9.76 2.29 -8.21
N LEU A 55 10.16 3.32 -8.96
CA LEU A 55 9.34 3.88 -10.04
C LEU A 55 9.06 2.85 -11.14
N THR A 56 10.05 2.04 -11.52
CA THR A 56 9.85 0.95 -12.49
C THR A 56 8.86 -0.08 -11.95
N GLY A 57 9.03 -0.51 -10.69
CA GLY A 57 8.13 -1.46 -10.04
C GLY A 57 6.69 -0.95 -9.98
N LEU A 58 6.48 0.30 -9.54
CA LEU A 58 5.18 0.96 -9.50
C LEU A 58 4.55 1.10 -10.89
N THR A 59 5.33 1.48 -11.89
CA THR A 59 4.83 1.67 -13.26
C THR A 59 4.43 0.35 -13.89
N VAL A 60 5.29 -0.67 -13.80
CA VAL A 60 5.05 -1.99 -14.41
C VAL A 60 3.88 -2.69 -13.72
N ILE A 61 3.79 -2.65 -12.38
CA ILE A 61 2.66 -3.28 -11.68
C ILE A 61 1.34 -2.59 -11.99
N THR A 62 1.35 -1.25 -12.05
CA THR A 62 0.16 -0.47 -12.37
C THR A 62 -0.29 -0.75 -13.81
N SER A 63 0.65 -0.81 -14.75
CA SER A 63 0.39 -1.18 -16.15
C SER A 63 -0.25 -2.58 -16.25
N LEU A 64 0.34 -3.58 -15.57
CA LEU A 64 -0.23 -4.93 -15.53
C LEU A 64 -1.63 -4.97 -14.93
N PHE A 65 -1.84 -4.20 -13.85
CA PHE A 65 -3.14 -4.11 -13.19
C PHE A 65 -4.18 -3.41 -14.06
N MET A 66 -3.82 -2.34 -14.77
CA MET A 66 -4.70 -1.64 -15.69
C MET A 66 -5.08 -2.51 -16.88
N ALA A 67 -4.15 -3.29 -17.43
CA ALA A 67 -4.40 -4.18 -18.56
C ALA A 67 -5.30 -5.37 -18.20
N ASN A 68 -5.17 -5.94 -16.99
CA ASN A 68 -5.85 -7.18 -16.62
C ASN A 68 -6.99 -6.99 -15.60
N ARG A 69 -7.13 -5.80 -14.99
CA ARG A 69 -8.04 -5.46 -13.86
C ARG A 69 -7.75 -6.21 -12.55
N PHE A 70 -7.20 -7.42 -12.65
CA PHE A 70 -6.74 -8.28 -11.56
C PHE A 70 -5.63 -9.21 -12.08
N LEU A 71 -4.73 -9.62 -11.20
CA LEU A 71 -3.63 -10.50 -11.57
C LEU A 71 -4.06 -11.97 -11.45
N SER A 72 -3.77 -12.75 -12.50
CA SER A 72 -4.01 -14.19 -12.55
C SER A 72 -2.77 -14.90 -13.10
N PHE A 73 -2.64 -16.21 -12.86
CA PHE A 73 -1.52 -16.99 -13.41
C PHE A 73 -1.44 -16.92 -14.94
N ARG A 74 -2.58 -16.81 -15.63
CA ARG A 74 -2.60 -16.60 -17.09
C ARG A 74 -1.93 -15.27 -17.46
N SER A 75 -2.28 -14.19 -16.75
CA SER A 75 -1.70 -12.86 -16.95
C SER A 75 -0.18 -12.82 -16.69
N LEU A 76 0.30 -13.56 -15.68
CA LEU A 76 1.75 -13.71 -15.44
C LEU A 76 2.45 -14.40 -16.63
N LYS A 77 1.89 -15.51 -17.12
CA LYS A 77 2.48 -16.25 -18.24
C LYS A 77 2.49 -15.46 -19.55
N THR A 78 1.46 -14.65 -19.80
CA THR A 78 1.40 -13.82 -21.01
C THR A 78 2.34 -12.61 -20.96
N ASN A 79 2.69 -12.13 -19.76
CA ASN A 79 3.50 -10.92 -19.56
C ASN A 79 4.80 -11.22 -18.81
N LEU A 80 5.54 -12.23 -19.25
CA LEU A 80 6.73 -12.72 -18.55
C LEU A 80 7.81 -11.64 -18.37
N SER A 81 8.00 -10.77 -19.36
CA SER A 81 8.95 -9.65 -19.30
C SER A 81 8.58 -8.66 -18.19
N SER A 82 7.30 -8.28 -18.11
CA SER A 82 6.81 -7.40 -17.04
C SER A 82 6.94 -8.05 -15.67
N VAL A 83 6.66 -9.36 -15.56
CA VAL A 83 6.84 -10.14 -14.32
C VAL A 83 8.30 -10.18 -13.89
N LEU A 84 9.23 -10.35 -14.82
CA LEU A 84 10.66 -10.32 -14.50
C LEU A 84 11.10 -8.93 -14.05
N LEU A 85 10.71 -7.88 -14.77
CA LEU A 85 11.07 -6.49 -14.45
C LEU A 85 10.56 -6.08 -13.07
N ILE A 86 9.30 -6.37 -12.75
CA ILE A 86 8.75 -6.04 -11.43
C ILE A 86 9.38 -6.89 -10.32
N SER A 87 9.64 -8.18 -10.56
CA SER A 87 10.29 -9.04 -9.55
C SER A 87 11.72 -8.55 -9.27
N LEU A 88 12.46 -8.19 -10.32
CA LEU A 88 13.79 -7.60 -10.21
C LEU A 88 13.74 -6.28 -9.44
N ALA A 89 12.80 -5.40 -9.78
CA ALA A 89 12.61 -4.12 -9.10
C ALA A 89 12.26 -4.27 -7.61
N ILE A 90 11.37 -5.20 -7.25
CA ILE A 90 11.00 -5.48 -5.85
C ILE A 90 12.21 -6.02 -5.09
N GLY A 91 12.89 -7.03 -5.65
CA GLY A 91 14.05 -7.66 -5.03
C GLY A 91 15.21 -6.68 -4.83
N SER A 92 15.50 -5.85 -5.85
CA SER A 92 16.58 -4.87 -5.79
C SER A 92 16.26 -3.69 -4.88
N SER A 93 15.00 -3.24 -4.83
CA SER A 93 14.61 -2.11 -3.97
C SER A 93 14.89 -2.44 -2.52
N GLY A 94 14.50 -3.63 -2.04
CA GLY A 94 14.79 -4.04 -0.67
C GLY A 94 16.28 -4.31 -0.39
N PHE A 95 17.05 -4.70 -1.40
CA PHE A 95 18.51 -4.80 -1.31
C PHE A 95 19.17 -3.42 -1.11
N ILE A 96 18.71 -2.42 -1.85
CA ILE A 96 19.24 -1.05 -1.78
C ILE A 96 18.76 -0.34 -0.52
N ASN A 97 17.46 -0.46 -0.20
CA ASN A 97 16.82 0.16 0.95
C ASN A 97 15.61 -0.69 1.43
N PHE A 98 15.74 -1.26 2.62
CA PHE A 98 14.71 -2.10 3.23
C PHE A 98 13.35 -1.41 3.39
N TRP A 99 13.31 -0.09 3.57
CA TRP A 99 12.04 0.63 3.76
C TRP A 99 11.16 0.62 2.51
N ASP A 100 11.76 0.47 1.32
CA ASP A 100 11.03 0.41 0.05
C ASP A 100 10.20 -0.87 -0.07
N ILE A 101 10.60 -1.95 0.63
CA ILE A 101 9.79 -3.17 0.74
C ILE A 101 8.43 -2.84 1.34
N GLY A 102 8.39 -2.03 2.41
CA GLY A 102 7.15 -1.62 3.07
C GLY A 102 6.23 -0.85 2.13
N LEU A 103 6.80 0.08 1.35
CA LEU A 103 6.06 0.86 0.36
C LEU A 103 5.49 -0.03 -0.76
N LEU A 104 6.31 -0.90 -1.34
CA LEU A 104 5.88 -1.80 -2.42
C LEU A 104 4.86 -2.83 -1.92
N LEU A 105 5.00 -3.32 -0.69
CA LEU A 105 4.05 -4.23 -0.08
C LEU A 105 2.69 -3.56 0.15
N LEU A 106 2.69 -2.33 0.66
CA LEU A 106 1.47 -1.55 0.84
C LEU A 106 0.78 -1.29 -0.50
N PHE A 107 1.55 -0.91 -1.53
CA PHE A 107 1.00 -0.64 -2.86
C PHE A 107 0.44 -1.89 -3.54
N THR A 108 1.18 -2.99 -3.54
CA THR A 108 0.71 -4.27 -4.10
C THR A 108 -0.53 -4.80 -3.36
N SER A 109 -0.58 -4.64 -2.03
CA SER A 109 -1.75 -4.96 -1.22
C SER A 109 -2.95 -4.09 -1.57
N PHE A 110 -2.75 -2.78 -1.75
CA PHE A 110 -3.79 -1.87 -2.20
C PHE A 110 -4.37 -2.30 -3.56
N LEU A 111 -3.53 -2.64 -4.54
CA LEU A 111 -3.99 -3.13 -5.85
C LEU A 111 -4.74 -4.46 -5.73
N LEU A 112 -4.28 -5.38 -4.88
CA LEU A 112 -4.98 -6.63 -4.60
C LEU A 112 -6.40 -6.37 -4.08
N VAL A 113 -6.54 -5.52 -3.07
CA VAL A 113 -7.87 -5.21 -2.50
C VAL A 113 -8.72 -4.45 -3.50
N ALA A 114 -8.16 -3.52 -4.28
CA ALA A 114 -8.88 -2.80 -5.33
C ALA A 114 -9.44 -3.76 -6.39
N GLY A 115 -8.63 -4.73 -6.84
CA GLY A 115 -9.04 -5.77 -7.79
C GLY A 115 -10.13 -6.67 -7.20
N TRP A 116 -9.94 -7.14 -5.96
CA TRP A 116 -10.89 -7.99 -5.25
C TRP A 116 -12.27 -7.32 -5.08
N VAL A 117 -12.29 -6.05 -4.67
CA VAL A 117 -13.51 -5.23 -4.55
C VAL A 117 -14.18 -5.00 -5.91
N GLY A 118 -13.39 -4.91 -6.99
CA GLY A 118 -13.86 -4.74 -8.36
C GLY A 118 -14.60 -5.96 -8.91
N ILE A 119 -14.17 -7.17 -8.55
CA ILE A 119 -14.74 -8.44 -9.03
C ILE A 119 -16.08 -8.77 -8.34
N ARG A 120 -16.39 -8.09 -7.23
CA ARG A 120 -17.61 -8.30 -6.42
C ARG A 120 -17.78 -9.73 -5.87
N SER A 121 -16.72 -10.53 -5.83
CA SER A 121 -16.71 -11.86 -5.22
C SER A 121 -15.88 -11.82 -3.93
N TYR A 122 -16.55 -11.82 -2.77
CA TYR A 122 -15.92 -11.53 -1.47
C TYR A 122 -15.57 -12.79 -0.67
N ASN A 123 -15.13 -13.86 -1.35
CA ASN A 123 -14.76 -15.11 -0.70
C ASN A 123 -13.25 -15.15 -0.43
N LEU A 124 -12.83 -15.88 0.62
CA LEU A 124 -11.40 -16.06 0.90
C LEU A 124 -10.67 -16.75 -0.27
N GLY A 125 -11.37 -17.65 -0.97
CA GLY A 125 -10.85 -18.31 -2.18
C GLY A 125 -10.58 -17.34 -3.33
N SER A 126 -11.37 -16.27 -3.49
CA SER A 126 -11.08 -15.26 -4.52
C SER A 126 -9.88 -14.41 -4.12
N LEU A 127 -9.74 -14.03 -2.85
CA LEU A 127 -8.55 -13.33 -2.35
C LEU A 127 -7.28 -14.15 -2.61
N TRP A 128 -7.29 -15.44 -2.29
CA TRP A 128 -6.15 -16.32 -2.57
C TRP A 128 -5.86 -16.48 -4.07
N LYS A 129 -6.90 -16.65 -4.89
CA LYS A 129 -6.77 -16.79 -6.35
C LYS A 129 -6.10 -15.59 -7.03
N TYR A 130 -6.37 -14.37 -6.55
CA TYR A 130 -5.78 -13.14 -7.10
C TYR A 130 -4.55 -12.66 -6.33
N GLY A 131 -4.37 -13.09 -5.08
CA GLY A 131 -3.18 -12.80 -4.26
C GLY A 131 -2.00 -13.70 -4.57
N SER A 132 -2.24 -14.99 -4.90
CA SER A 132 -1.17 -15.94 -5.19
C SER A 132 -0.24 -15.53 -6.36
N PRO A 133 -0.71 -14.92 -7.47
CA PRO A 133 0.20 -14.41 -8.50
C PRO A 133 1.09 -13.26 -8.02
N ILE A 134 0.58 -12.38 -7.15
CA ILE A 134 1.36 -11.30 -6.54
C ILE A 134 2.43 -11.91 -5.63
N LEU A 135 2.05 -12.87 -4.81
CA LEU A 135 2.99 -13.60 -3.94
C LEU A 135 4.12 -14.27 -4.75
N VAL A 136 3.81 -14.85 -5.91
CA VAL A 136 4.84 -15.43 -6.80
C VAL A 136 5.82 -14.38 -7.30
N ILE A 137 5.36 -13.19 -7.70
CA ILE A 137 6.25 -12.07 -8.08
C ILE A 137 7.21 -11.71 -6.94
N TRP A 138 6.69 -11.61 -5.71
CA TRP A 138 7.50 -11.33 -4.52
C TRP A 138 8.53 -12.42 -4.26
N ILE A 139 8.12 -13.69 -4.33
CA ILE A 139 9.02 -14.83 -4.13
C ILE A 139 10.14 -14.80 -5.18
N ILE A 140 9.82 -14.57 -6.46
CA ILE A 140 10.84 -14.49 -7.52
C ILE A 140 11.84 -13.38 -7.20
N GLY A 141 11.37 -12.19 -6.80
CA GLY A 141 12.24 -11.08 -6.43
C GLY A 141 13.16 -11.40 -5.24
N ILE A 142 12.61 -11.99 -4.17
CA ILE A 142 13.40 -12.40 -2.99
C ILE A 142 14.39 -13.50 -3.35
N VAL A 143 14.01 -14.46 -4.19
CA VAL A 143 14.90 -15.57 -4.61
C VAL A 143 16.09 -15.06 -5.41
N ILE A 144 15.88 -14.13 -6.35
CA ILE A 144 16.97 -13.53 -7.15
C ILE A 144 18.01 -12.87 -6.24
N PHE A 145 17.57 -12.23 -5.15
CA PHE A 145 18.42 -11.55 -4.16
C PHE A 145 18.59 -12.37 -2.87
N SER A 146 18.37 -13.68 -2.93
CA SER A 146 18.41 -14.54 -1.74
C SER A 146 19.74 -14.55 -1.00
N PRO A 147 20.93 -14.43 -1.65
CA PRO A 147 22.20 -14.35 -0.92
C PRO A 147 22.22 -13.17 0.06
N PHE A 148 21.61 -12.04 -0.33
CA PHE A 148 21.46 -10.90 0.55
C PHE A 148 20.40 -11.17 1.62
N TYR A 149 19.17 -11.49 1.22
CA TYR A 149 18.04 -11.60 2.14
C TYR A 149 18.20 -12.70 3.19
N LEU A 150 18.92 -13.78 2.88
CA LEU A 150 19.12 -14.91 3.79
C LEU A 150 20.53 -14.94 4.41
N GLY A 151 21.52 -14.29 3.79
CA GLY A 151 22.92 -14.41 4.19
C GLY A 151 23.48 -13.19 4.91
N THR A 152 23.21 -11.99 4.41
CA THR A 152 23.86 -10.75 4.87
C THR A 152 22.88 -9.69 5.39
N ALA A 153 21.58 -9.93 5.28
CA ALA A 153 20.55 -9.00 5.74
C ALA A 153 20.57 -8.93 7.28
N GLU A 154 21.09 -7.81 7.79
CA GLU A 154 21.09 -7.50 9.22
C GLU A 154 19.90 -6.60 9.57
N SER A 155 19.20 -6.93 10.66
CA SER A 155 18.10 -6.11 11.16
C SER A 155 18.65 -4.91 11.93
N GLN A 156 18.21 -3.71 11.56
CA GLN A 156 18.45 -2.52 12.39
C GLN A 156 17.62 -2.54 13.68
N VAL A 157 16.58 -3.37 13.74
CA VAL A 157 15.78 -3.59 14.95
C VAL A 157 16.50 -4.64 15.80
N GLN A 158 17.11 -4.19 16.89
CA GLN A 158 17.70 -5.04 17.91
C GLN A 158 16.67 -5.48 18.94
N TRP A 159 16.92 -6.58 19.65
CA TRP A 159 16.07 -7.03 20.76
C TRP A 159 16.56 -6.42 22.08
N PRO A 160 15.71 -5.79 22.91
CA PRO A 160 14.26 -5.61 22.72
C PRO A 160 13.93 -4.52 21.67
N PRO A 161 12.93 -4.73 20.80
CA PRO A 161 12.60 -3.83 19.68
C PRO A 161 12.09 -2.47 20.16
N ILE A 162 11.59 -2.42 21.40
CA ILE A 162 11.15 -1.20 22.07
C ILE A 162 11.93 -1.12 23.38
N ALA A 163 12.77 -0.11 23.46
CA ALA A 163 13.56 0.19 24.64
C ALA A 163 13.42 1.68 24.98
N PRO A 164 13.46 2.05 26.28
CA PRO A 164 13.57 3.46 26.65
C PRO A 164 14.89 4.01 26.12
N VAL A 165 14.83 5.11 25.37
CA VAL A 165 16.01 5.81 24.84
C VAL A 165 16.34 6.97 25.77
N GLU A 166 17.61 7.11 26.14
CA GLU A 166 18.07 8.19 27.02
C GLU A 166 17.85 9.58 26.40
N HIS A 167 17.94 9.66 25.07
CA HIS A 167 17.74 10.88 24.29
C HIS A 167 16.69 10.67 23.21
N GLY A 168 15.45 11.06 23.52
CA GLY A 168 14.33 11.01 22.58
C GLY A 168 13.94 12.41 22.07
N SER A 169 13.43 12.46 20.83
CA SER A 169 12.80 13.65 20.28
C SER A 169 11.55 14.01 21.10
N ARG A 170 11.55 15.20 21.71
CA ARG A 170 10.36 15.70 22.44
C ARG A 170 9.18 15.81 21.47
N LEU A 171 7.98 15.51 21.95
CA LEU A 171 6.75 15.56 21.16
C LEU A 171 6.54 16.91 20.46
N ILE A 172 6.96 18.01 21.09
CA ILE A 172 6.86 19.35 20.49
C ILE A 172 7.74 19.51 19.25
N HIS A 173 8.96 18.96 19.24
CA HIS A 173 9.85 19.01 18.08
C HIS A 173 9.33 18.11 16.96
N PHE A 174 8.80 16.94 17.31
CA PHE A 174 8.13 16.08 16.35
C PHE A 174 6.93 16.80 15.71
N ALA A 175 6.02 17.35 16.53
CA ALA A 175 4.86 18.05 16.02
C ALA A 175 5.24 19.29 15.19
N SER A 176 6.26 20.07 15.60
CA SER A 176 6.67 21.25 14.84
C SER A 176 7.19 20.89 13.46
N ILE A 177 7.99 19.83 13.34
CA ILE A 177 8.58 19.40 12.06
C ILE A 177 7.51 18.74 11.17
N TRP A 178 6.68 17.86 11.73
CA TRP A 178 5.76 17.03 10.96
C TRP A 178 4.37 17.65 10.75
N SER A 179 4.01 18.70 11.50
CA SER A 179 2.67 19.31 11.45
C SER A 179 2.24 19.71 10.04
N ILE A 180 3.09 20.40 9.28
CA ILE A 180 2.72 20.85 7.93
C ILE A 180 2.41 19.67 7.01
N LEU A 181 3.19 18.59 7.11
CA LEU A 181 3.02 17.39 6.30
C LEU A 181 1.77 16.61 6.75
N LEU A 182 1.53 16.52 8.05
CA LEU A 182 0.35 15.87 8.62
C LEU A 182 -0.94 16.64 8.31
N ILE A 183 -0.93 17.96 8.36
CA ILE A 183 -2.11 18.79 8.04
C ILE A 183 -2.53 18.60 6.57
N ILE A 184 -1.58 18.44 5.67
CA ILE A 184 -1.86 18.21 4.24
C ILE A 184 -2.29 16.76 4.00
N ALA A 185 -1.55 15.79 4.55
CA ALA A 185 -1.76 14.37 4.26
C ALA A 185 -2.97 13.78 5.02
N ALA A 186 -3.18 14.15 6.28
CA ALA A 186 -4.19 13.51 7.14
C ALA A 186 -5.62 13.63 6.59
N PRO A 187 -6.10 14.80 6.09
CA PRO A 187 -7.44 14.89 5.53
C PRO A 187 -7.64 13.96 4.34
N VAL A 188 -6.64 13.87 3.44
CA VAL A 188 -6.70 13.00 2.25
C VAL A 188 -6.75 11.54 2.68
N VAL A 189 -5.85 11.13 3.58
CA VAL A 189 -5.79 9.76 4.10
C VAL A 189 -7.09 9.38 4.80
N LEU A 190 -7.64 10.26 5.64
CA LEU A 190 -8.90 10.03 6.34
C LEU A 190 -10.05 9.91 5.34
N LEU A 191 -10.19 10.84 4.38
CA LEU A 191 -11.28 10.80 3.39
C LEU A 191 -11.23 9.55 2.52
N VAL A 192 -10.04 9.18 2.01
CA VAL A 192 -9.85 7.97 1.20
C VAL A 192 -10.15 6.72 2.04
N SER A 193 -9.62 6.66 3.26
CA SER A 193 -9.85 5.53 4.17
C SER A 193 -11.32 5.41 4.54
N PHE A 194 -12.00 6.49 4.91
CA PHE A 194 -13.42 6.47 5.22
C PHE A 194 -14.26 6.02 4.02
N LYS A 195 -13.97 6.51 2.81
CA LYS A 195 -14.68 6.10 1.59
C LYS A 195 -14.46 4.62 1.32
N PHE A 196 -13.21 4.15 1.42
CA PHE A 196 -12.86 2.77 1.16
C PHE A 196 -13.47 1.81 2.20
N VAL A 197 -13.31 2.12 3.49
CA VAL A 197 -13.88 1.37 4.60
C VAL A 197 -15.40 1.34 4.51
N ARG A 198 -16.08 2.47 4.21
CA ARG A 198 -17.54 2.47 4.01
C ARG A 198 -17.97 1.56 2.87
N VAL A 199 -17.27 1.60 1.73
CA VAL A 199 -17.60 0.76 0.57
C VAL A 199 -17.39 -0.72 0.89
N VAL A 200 -16.26 -1.07 1.52
CA VAL A 200 -15.94 -2.44 1.93
C VAL A 200 -16.95 -2.92 2.97
N TRP A 201 -17.24 -2.12 3.99
CA TRP A 201 -18.16 -2.47 5.07
C TRP A 201 -19.60 -2.60 4.58
N ALA A 202 -20.10 -1.68 3.75
CA ALA A 202 -21.42 -1.78 3.16
C ALA A 202 -21.57 -3.00 2.25
N LYS A 203 -20.52 -3.34 1.48
CA LYS A 203 -20.50 -4.56 0.65
C LYS A 203 -20.47 -5.83 1.50
N PHE A 204 -19.65 -5.87 2.54
CA PHE A 204 -19.57 -6.99 3.48
C PHE A 204 -20.90 -7.24 4.20
N ARG A 205 -21.57 -6.16 4.64
CA ARG A 205 -22.89 -6.21 5.28
C ARG A 205 -23.99 -6.72 4.34
N ARG A 206 -23.93 -6.39 3.04
CA ARG A 206 -24.87 -6.91 2.04
C ARG A 206 -24.65 -8.41 1.73
N VAL A 207 -23.40 -8.87 1.72
CA VAL A 207 -23.08 -10.29 1.50
C VAL A 207 -23.58 -11.16 2.65
N THR A 208 -23.39 -10.69 3.89
CA THR A 208 -23.89 -11.39 5.08
C THR A 208 -25.42 -11.44 5.13
N THR A 209 -26.12 -10.39 4.69
CA THR A 209 -27.59 -10.41 4.60
C THR A 209 -28.12 -11.32 3.50
N LEU A 210 -27.45 -11.41 2.33
CA LEU A 210 -27.86 -12.30 1.24
C LEU A 210 -27.63 -13.78 1.60
N SER A 211 -26.51 -14.10 2.24
CA SER A 211 -26.21 -15.46 2.73
C SER A 211 -27.19 -15.94 3.83
N HIS A 212 -27.77 -15.02 4.61
CA HIS A 212 -28.82 -15.36 5.59
C HIS A 212 -30.22 -15.46 4.94
N GLY A 213 -30.51 -14.67 3.90
CA GLY A 213 -31.78 -14.71 3.18
C GLY A 213 -31.99 -15.98 2.35
N GLU A 214 -30.90 -16.57 1.83
CA GLU A 214 -30.95 -17.81 1.05
C GLU A 214 -31.30 -19.06 1.89
N LYS A 215 -31.24 -18.97 3.22
CA LYS A 215 -31.66 -20.05 4.14
C LYS A 215 -33.17 -20.06 4.42
N ASN A 216 -33.93 -19.08 3.92
CA ASN A 216 -35.40 -19.06 3.99
C ASN A 216 -35.98 -18.94 2.56
N PRO A 217 -36.31 -20.07 1.89
CA PRO A 217 -36.73 -20.07 0.49
C PRO A 217 -38.06 -19.35 0.22
N LEU A 218 -38.81 -18.94 1.25
CA LEU A 218 -40.09 -18.26 1.12
C LEU A 218 -40.00 -16.73 0.96
N LEU A 219 -38.85 -16.10 1.25
CA LEU A 219 -38.68 -14.64 1.15
C LEU A 219 -37.89 -14.19 -0.09
N ALA A 220 -37.21 -15.10 -0.78
CA ALA A 220 -36.37 -14.79 -1.94
C ALA A 220 -37.17 -14.40 -3.20
N ALA A 221 -38.46 -14.71 -3.26
CA ALA A 221 -39.30 -14.40 -4.43
C ALA A 221 -39.77 -12.94 -4.52
N CYS A 222 -39.55 -12.10 -3.49
CA CYS A 222 -40.15 -10.76 -3.42
C CYS A 222 -39.16 -9.58 -3.54
N MET A 223 -37.89 -9.84 -3.86
CA MET A 223 -36.88 -8.80 -4.10
C MET A 223 -36.23 -8.92 -5.48
N VAL A 224 -37.06 -9.08 -6.51
CA VAL A 224 -36.69 -8.69 -7.86
C VAL A 224 -37.70 -7.66 -8.31
N ASP A 225 -37.16 -6.52 -8.75
CA ASP A 225 -37.84 -5.42 -9.42
C ASP A 225 -38.35 -4.26 -8.53
N ARG A 226 -37.47 -3.27 -8.33
CA ARG A 226 -37.85 -1.88 -8.09
C ARG A 226 -37.41 -1.00 -9.26
N THR A 227 -37.67 -1.46 -10.48
CA THR A 227 -37.64 -0.62 -11.67
C THR A 227 -38.63 -1.14 -12.70
N HIS A 228 -39.89 -1.43 -12.35
CA HIS A 228 -41.04 -1.29 -13.24
C HIS A 228 -42.36 -1.51 -12.48
N VAL A 229 -43.40 -0.89 -13.01
CA VAL A 229 -44.74 -0.73 -12.47
C VAL A 229 -45.51 -2.05 -12.43
N GLY A 230 -46.10 -2.37 -11.28
CA GLY A 230 -47.32 -3.18 -11.13
C GLY A 230 -47.21 -4.70 -11.27
N CYS A 231 -47.63 -5.44 -10.24
CA CYS A 231 -48.25 -6.74 -10.46
C CYS A 231 -49.25 -7.10 -9.36
N HIS A 232 -50.40 -7.59 -9.81
CA HIS A 232 -51.64 -7.85 -9.10
C HIS A 232 -51.54 -9.01 -8.11
N SER A 233 -52.38 -8.95 -7.07
CA SER A 233 -52.68 -10.03 -6.13
C SER A 233 -53.13 -11.30 -6.86
N VAL A 234 -52.47 -12.43 -6.60
CA VAL A 234 -52.96 -13.77 -6.94
C VAL A 234 -53.32 -14.48 -5.64
N VAL A 235 -54.63 -14.67 -5.46
CA VAL A 235 -55.25 -15.52 -4.44
C VAL A 235 -55.04 -16.98 -4.87
N PHE A 236 -54.46 -17.81 -3.99
CA PHE A 236 -54.55 -19.26 -4.10
C PHE A 236 -55.47 -19.79 -3.00
N MET A 237 -56.70 -20.14 -3.40
CA MET A 237 -57.71 -20.82 -2.59
C MET A 237 -57.33 -22.30 -2.48
N GLY A 238 -57.38 -22.83 -1.26
CA GLY A 238 -56.90 -24.16 -0.89
C GLY A 238 -57.70 -25.33 -1.48
N ILE A 239 -56.98 -26.43 -1.69
CA ILE A 239 -57.50 -27.77 -1.97
C ILE A 239 -58.17 -28.28 -0.69
N HIS A 240 -59.48 -28.52 -0.74
CA HIS A 240 -60.22 -29.26 0.29
C HIS A 240 -60.22 -30.75 -0.06
N THR A 241 -59.70 -31.55 0.86
CA THR A 241 -59.91 -32.99 0.95
C THR A 241 -61.25 -33.28 1.62
N HIS A 242 -62.10 -34.13 1.03
CA HIS A 242 -63.09 -34.93 1.76
C HIS A 242 -63.43 -36.24 1.00
N SER A 243 -62.85 -37.31 1.54
CA SER A 243 -63.38 -38.65 1.81
C SER A 243 -64.90 -38.96 1.61
N ILE A 244 -65.12 -40.08 0.91
CA ILE A 244 -66.06 -41.21 1.15
C ILE A 244 -67.55 -41.07 0.78
N GLN A 245 -67.97 -42.09 0.00
CA GLN A 245 -69.29 -42.56 -0.45
C GLN A 245 -69.99 -41.83 -1.60
#